data_AF-A0A395GPR6-F1
#
_entry.id   AF-A0A395GPR6-F1
#
_cell.length_a   1.000
_cell.length_b   1.000
_cell.length_c   1.000
_cell.angle_alpha   90.00
_cell.angle_beta   90.00
_cell.angle_gamma   90.00
#
_symmetry.space_group_name_H-M   'P 1'
#
loop_
_entity.id
_entity.type
_entity.pdbx_description
1 polymer ?
#
loop_
_entity_poly.entity_id
_entity_poly.type
_entity_poly.pdbx_seq_one_letter_code
_entity_poly.pdbx_strand_id
1 'polypeptide(L)'
;MERAVKEEAEAQGAMQREVIKKVVQQAKDEGFPTDLEDKESYFMSQVAQGEALTGEDPIEAALCFYKALKVYPQPKDLISIYDKTVPKEVLEILAEMVALDAGLKLGTFTGEGAPAESHGVE
;
A
#
# COMPACT_ATOMS: atom_id res chain seq x y z
N MET A 1 -28.73 9.26 17.84
CA MET A 1 -27.98 9.74 16.66
C MET A 1 -26.58 9.14 16.60
N GLU A 2 -25.95 8.77 17.72
CA GLU A 2 -24.63 8.09 17.74
C GLU A 2 -24.58 6.65 17.17
N ARG A 3 -25.70 5.92 17.14
CA ARG A 3 -25.73 4.56 16.55
C ARG A 3 -25.74 4.54 15.02
N ALA A 4 -26.21 5.61 14.37
CA ALA A 4 -26.22 5.71 12.92
C ALA A 4 -24.82 6.01 12.38
N VAL A 5 -24.13 7.00 12.98
CA VAL A 5 -22.75 7.39 12.61
C VAL A 5 -21.75 6.24 12.76
N LYS A 6 -21.94 5.39 13.78
CA LYS A 6 -21.05 4.24 14.00
C LYS A 6 -21.24 3.14 12.95
N GLU A 7 -22.48 2.88 12.55
CA GLU A 7 -22.79 1.89 11.50
C GLU A 7 -22.33 2.38 10.11
N GLU A 8 -22.43 3.69 9.84
CA GLU A 8 -21.93 4.32 8.61
C GLU A 8 -20.39 4.26 8.52
N ALA A 9 -19.68 4.53 9.61
CA ALA A 9 -18.22 4.44 9.65
C ALA A 9 -17.71 2.98 9.49
N GLU A 10 -18.40 2.01 10.09
CA GLU A 10 -18.06 0.60 9.94
C GLU A 10 -18.35 0.09 8.51
N ALA A 11 -19.47 0.53 7.91
CA ALA A 11 -19.80 0.21 6.52
C ALA A 11 -18.80 0.83 5.53
N GLN A 12 -18.38 2.08 5.75
CA GLN A 12 -17.37 2.74 4.92
C GLN A 12 -16.02 2.01 5.01
N GLY A 13 -15.57 1.60 6.20
CA GLY A 13 -14.34 0.82 6.34
C GLY A 13 -14.41 -0.58 5.71
N ALA A 14 -15.57 -1.23 5.73
CA ALA A 14 -15.77 -2.50 5.02
C ALA A 14 -15.70 -2.32 3.50
N MET A 15 -16.40 -1.31 2.96
CA MET A 15 -16.37 -0.98 1.53
C MET A 15 -14.96 -0.62 1.07
N GLN A 16 -14.21 0.13 1.88
CA GLN A 16 -12.84 0.53 1.56
C GLN A 16 -11.93 -0.68 1.34
N ARG A 17 -11.99 -1.67 2.25
CA ARG A 17 -11.24 -2.93 2.13
C ARG A 17 -11.62 -3.74 0.90
N GLU A 18 -12.91 -3.80 0.58
CA GLU A 18 -13.37 -4.48 -0.64
C GLU A 18 -12.84 -3.79 -1.91
N VAL A 19 -12.85 -2.44 -1.93
CA VAL A 19 -12.29 -1.65 -3.02
C VAL A 19 -10.78 -1.90 -3.13
N ILE A 20 -10.02 -1.81 -2.04
CA ILE A 20 -8.58 -2.07 -1.97
C ILE A 20 -8.27 -3.44 -2.58
N LYS A 21 -8.97 -4.49 -2.15
CA LYS A 21 -8.79 -5.83 -2.68
C LYS A 21 -9.07 -5.89 -4.18
N LYS A 22 -10.15 -5.26 -4.62
CA LYS A 22 -10.55 -5.24 -6.03
C LYS A 22 -9.51 -4.53 -6.90
N VAL A 23 -9.06 -3.34 -6.50
CA VAL A 23 -8.07 -2.57 -7.28
C VAL A 23 -6.71 -3.27 -7.32
N VAL A 24 -6.28 -3.91 -6.23
CA VAL A 24 -5.06 -4.73 -6.22
C VAL A 24 -5.19 -5.93 -7.15
N GLN A 25 -6.33 -6.64 -7.13
CA GLN A 25 -6.55 -7.74 -8.06
C GLN A 25 -6.56 -7.28 -9.52
N GLN A 26 -7.20 -6.14 -9.82
CA GLN A 26 -7.20 -5.57 -11.16
C GLN A 26 -5.80 -5.19 -11.62
N ALA A 27 -4.99 -4.54 -10.77
CA ALA A 27 -3.60 -4.21 -11.09
C ALA A 27 -2.75 -5.47 -11.37
N LYS A 28 -3.01 -6.56 -10.64
CA LYS A 28 -2.33 -7.84 -10.87
C LYS A 28 -2.76 -8.53 -12.17
N ASP A 29 -4.04 -8.41 -12.51
CA ASP A 29 -4.62 -8.97 -13.74
C ASP A 29 -4.16 -8.21 -15.00
N GLU A 30 -4.07 -6.88 -14.90
CA GLU A 30 -3.49 -6.00 -15.92
C GLU A 30 -2.03 -6.35 -16.22
N GLY A 31 -1.30 -6.82 -15.20
CA GLY A 31 0.09 -7.20 -15.29
C GLY A 31 1.03 -6.01 -15.14
N PHE A 32 2.33 -6.31 -15.12
CA PHE A 32 3.38 -5.31 -14.92
C PHE A 32 4.41 -5.39 -16.05
N PRO A 33 5.02 -4.27 -16.45
CA PRO A 33 6.08 -4.30 -17.44
C PRO A 33 7.23 -5.19 -16.97
N THR A 34 7.79 -5.97 -17.89
CA THR A 34 8.93 -6.87 -17.62
C THR A 34 10.26 -6.25 -17.96
N ASP A 35 10.27 -5.35 -18.96
CA ASP A 35 11.46 -4.65 -19.45
C ASP A 35 11.90 -3.52 -18.53
N LEU A 36 13.20 -3.28 -18.49
CA LEU A 36 13.81 -2.33 -17.54
C LEU A 36 13.42 -0.88 -17.88
N GLU A 37 13.45 -0.52 -19.16
CA GLU A 37 13.07 0.81 -19.64
C GLU A 37 11.58 1.11 -19.37
N ASP A 38 10.68 0.16 -19.68
CA ASP A 38 9.26 0.28 -19.38
C ASP A 38 8.99 0.34 -17.87
N LYS A 39 9.74 -0.42 -17.06
CA LYS A 39 9.63 -0.37 -15.59
C LYS A 39 10.01 1.00 -15.04
N GLU A 40 11.06 1.63 -15.55
CA GLU A 40 11.47 2.96 -15.11
C GLU A 40 10.41 4.03 -15.46
N SER A 41 9.90 4.02 -16.69
CA SER A 41 8.82 4.93 -17.09
C SER A 41 7.54 4.68 -16.32
N TYR A 42 7.17 3.41 -16.12
CA TYR A 42 5.99 3.04 -15.35
C TYR A 42 6.14 3.47 -13.89
N PHE A 43 7.28 3.20 -13.26
CA PHE A 43 7.59 3.64 -11.89
C PHE A 43 7.42 5.16 -11.74
N MET A 44 8.03 5.95 -12.60
CA MET A 44 7.94 7.42 -12.54
C MET A 44 6.50 7.91 -12.72
N SER A 45 5.75 7.33 -13.66
CA SER A 45 4.35 7.67 -13.90
C SER A 45 3.46 7.31 -12.70
N GLN A 46 3.70 6.14 -12.09
CA GLN A 46 2.96 5.72 -10.90
C GLN A 46 3.28 6.60 -9.69
N VAL A 47 4.55 6.93 -9.44
CA VAL A 47 4.91 7.83 -8.33
C VAL A 47 4.28 9.21 -8.52
N ALA A 48 4.38 9.80 -9.72
CA ALA A 48 3.77 11.10 -10.00
C ALA A 48 2.25 11.09 -9.81
N GLN A 49 1.56 10.04 -10.28
CA GLN A 49 0.11 9.88 -10.06
C GLN A 49 -0.22 9.67 -8.59
N GLY A 50 0.55 8.83 -7.88
CA GLY A 50 0.36 8.56 -6.46
C GLY A 50 0.49 9.83 -5.63
N GLU A 51 1.50 10.66 -5.89
CA GLU A 51 1.68 11.95 -5.21
C GLU A 51 0.56 12.95 -5.52
N ALA A 52 0.07 13.00 -6.76
CA ALA A 52 -1.07 13.84 -7.12
C ALA A 52 -2.35 13.42 -6.37
N LEU A 53 -2.59 12.11 -6.26
CA LEU A 53 -3.80 11.55 -5.65
C LEU A 53 -3.74 11.46 -4.12
N THR A 54 -2.56 11.60 -3.52
CA THR A 54 -2.35 11.48 -2.06
C THR A 54 -3.25 12.43 -1.24
N GLY A 55 -3.63 13.58 -1.79
CA GLY A 55 -4.53 14.54 -1.15
C GLY A 55 -6.02 14.43 -1.52
N GLU A 56 -6.36 13.58 -2.49
CA GLU A 56 -7.73 13.43 -3.02
C GLU A 56 -8.29 12.04 -2.75
N ASP A 57 -7.57 11.00 -3.18
CA ASP A 57 -8.00 9.60 -3.10
C ASP A 57 -6.84 8.73 -2.56
N PRO A 58 -6.80 8.49 -1.24
CA PRO A 58 -5.68 7.79 -0.61
C PRO A 58 -5.58 6.32 -1.05
N ILE A 59 -6.69 5.72 -1.50
CA ILE A 59 -6.72 4.35 -2.04
C ILE A 59 -6.05 4.28 -3.41
N GLU A 60 -6.40 5.19 -4.32
CA GLU A 60 -5.78 5.24 -5.65
C GLU A 60 -4.30 5.63 -5.54
N ALA A 61 -3.97 6.54 -4.62
CA ALA A 61 -2.58 6.88 -4.31
C ALA A 61 -1.78 5.65 -3.85
N ALA A 62 -2.31 4.89 -2.90
CA ALA A 62 -1.71 3.64 -2.43
C ALA A 62 -1.58 2.61 -3.56
N LEU A 63 -2.57 2.52 -4.46
CA LEU A 63 -2.51 1.64 -5.63
C LEU A 63 -1.34 1.98 -6.55
N CYS A 64 -1.13 3.28 -6.81
CA CYS A 64 0.00 3.76 -7.58
C CYS A 64 1.34 3.40 -6.91
N PHE A 65 1.48 3.63 -5.61
CA PHE A 65 2.68 3.24 -4.87
C PHE A 65 2.90 1.72 -4.85
N TYR A 66 1.84 0.92 -4.74
CA TYR A 66 1.88 -0.53 -4.86
C TYR A 66 2.39 -0.96 -6.25
N LYS A 67 1.84 -0.37 -7.31
CA LYS A 67 2.26 -0.62 -8.70
C LYS A 67 3.74 -0.24 -8.91
N ALA A 68 4.18 0.88 -8.36
CA ALA A 68 5.58 1.31 -8.36
C ALA A 68 6.49 0.30 -7.63
N LEU A 69 6.08 -0.21 -6.46
CA LEU A 69 6.83 -1.22 -5.71
C LEU A 69 7.01 -2.54 -6.47
N LYS A 70 6.03 -2.94 -7.30
CA LYS A 70 6.08 -4.18 -8.08
C LYS A 70 7.13 -4.15 -9.19
N VAL A 71 7.37 -2.98 -9.76
CA VAL A 71 8.37 -2.79 -10.84
C VAL A 71 9.75 -2.41 -10.31
N TYR A 72 9.83 -1.97 -9.05
CA TYR A 72 11.07 -1.51 -8.45
C TYR A 72 11.96 -2.68 -7.99
N PRO A 73 13.28 -2.65 -8.29
CA PRO A 73 14.18 -3.78 -8.00
C PRO A 73 14.42 -4.02 -6.51
N GLN A 74 14.29 -2.98 -5.66
CA GLN A 74 14.57 -3.02 -4.22
C GLN A 74 13.41 -2.44 -3.42
N PRO A 75 12.27 -3.15 -3.29
CA PRO A 75 11.04 -2.55 -2.75
C PRO A 75 11.18 -2.10 -1.28
N LYS A 76 12.11 -2.68 -0.52
CA LYS A 76 12.42 -2.26 0.87
C LYS A 76 13.00 -0.85 0.97
N ASP A 77 13.84 -0.47 0.01
CA ASP A 77 14.47 0.85 -0.04
C ASP A 77 13.42 1.91 -0.37
N LEU A 78 12.58 1.61 -1.37
CA LEU A 78 11.47 2.45 -1.78
C LEU A 78 10.45 2.66 -0.65
N ILE A 79 10.10 1.62 0.10
CA ILE A 79 9.27 1.75 1.31
C ILE A 79 9.88 2.70 2.34
N SER A 80 11.20 2.67 2.55
CA SER A 80 11.87 3.57 3.50
C SER A 80 11.85 5.04 3.07
N ILE A 81 11.63 5.30 1.78
CA ILE A 81 11.39 6.64 1.24
C ILE A 81 9.92 7.01 1.46
N TYR A 82 8.99 6.12 1.11
CA TYR A 82 7.56 6.36 1.30
C TYR A 82 7.19 6.60 2.77
N ASP A 83 7.81 5.89 3.71
CA ASP A 83 7.64 6.12 5.15
C ASP A 83 7.89 7.58 5.57
N LYS A 84 8.73 8.32 4.82
CA LYS A 84 9.08 9.72 5.09
C LYS A 84 8.31 10.72 4.24
N THR A 85 7.91 10.35 3.03
CA THR A 85 7.30 11.29 2.06
C THR A 85 5.79 11.14 1.95
N VAL A 86 5.26 9.93 2.15
CA VAL A 86 3.85 9.60 1.99
C VAL A 86 3.15 9.69 3.36
N PRO A 87 1.94 10.28 3.45
CA PRO A 87 1.22 10.35 4.71
C PRO A 87 0.80 8.97 5.20
N LYS A 88 0.68 8.87 6.54
CA LYS A 88 0.35 7.61 7.23
C LYS A 88 -0.91 6.93 6.70
N GLU A 89 -1.95 7.69 6.38
CA GLU A 89 -3.21 7.16 5.85
C GLU A 89 -3.01 6.33 4.57
N VAL A 90 -2.20 6.82 3.64
CA VAL A 90 -1.87 6.10 2.39
C VAL A 90 -0.95 4.92 2.67
N LEU A 91 0.00 5.05 3.60
CA LEU A 91 0.89 3.95 4.01
C LEU A 91 0.11 2.79 4.65
N GLU A 92 -0.90 3.06 5.46
CA GLU A 92 -1.76 2.04 6.08
C GLU A 92 -2.53 1.26 5.01
N ILE A 93 -3.09 1.95 4.01
CA ILE A 93 -3.76 1.31 2.87
C ILE A 93 -2.76 0.51 2.02
N LEU A 94 -1.59 1.08 1.74
CA LEU A 94 -0.54 0.42 0.98
C LEU A 94 -0.07 -0.87 1.70
N ALA A 95 0.09 -0.83 3.02
CA ALA A 95 0.40 -2.02 3.81
C ALA A 95 -0.67 -3.10 3.65
N GLU A 96 -1.95 -2.73 3.64
CA GLU A 96 -3.04 -3.68 3.38
C GLU A 96 -2.96 -4.27 1.96
N MET A 97 -2.67 -3.45 0.94
CA MET A 97 -2.46 -3.90 -0.44
C MET A 97 -1.29 -4.88 -0.57
N VAL A 98 -0.17 -4.58 0.08
CA VAL A 98 1.01 -5.44 0.09
C VAL A 98 0.73 -6.75 0.85
N ALA A 99 -0.04 -6.71 1.94
CA ALA A 99 -0.43 -7.91 2.67
C ALA A 99 -1.30 -8.86 1.81
N LEU A 100 -2.11 -8.31 0.90
CA LEU A 100 -2.87 -9.06 -0.10
C LEU A 100 -1.99 -9.63 -1.23
N ASP A 101 -0.77 -9.12 -1.42
CA ASP A 101 0.19 -9.60 -2.41
C ASP A 101 1.32 -10.40 -1.77
N ALA A 102 1.14 -11.73 -1.69
CA ALA A 102 2.16 -12.64 -1.18
C ALA A 102 3.52 -12.59 -1.93
N GLY A 103 3.56 -11.94 -3.11
CA GLY A 103 4.79 -11.69 -3.89
C GLY A 103 5.64 -10.53 -3.35
N LEU A 104 5.07 -9.61 -2.57
CA LEU A 104 5.80 -8.51 -1.93
C LEU A 104 6.02 -8.84 -0.45
N LYS A 105 7.13 -9.52 -0.15
CA LYS A 105 7.51 -9.85 1.23
C LYS A 105 8.22 -8.68 1.91
N LEU A 106 7.45 -7.66 2.30
CA LEU A 106 7.97 -6.45 2.96
C LEU A 106 8.10 -6.57 4.49
N GLY A 107 7.79 -7.75 5.05
CA GLY A 107 8.06 -8.11 6.45
C GLY A 107 7.48 -7.09 7.42
N THR A 108 8.36 -6.38 8.13
CA THR A 108 8.03 -5.33 9.11
C THR A 108 7.05 -4.26 8.60
N PHE A 109 6.98 -4.03 7.29
CA PHE A 109 6.08 -3.03 6.70
C PHE A 109 4.61 -3.46 6.69
N THR A 110 4.33 -4.74 6.39
CA THR A 110 2.98 -5.33 6.36
C THR A 110 2.50 -5.84 7.71
N GLY A 111 3.31 -5.67 8.75
CA GLY A 111 3.02 -6.08 10.12
C GLY A 111 3.74 -7.35 10.53
N GLU A 112 4.74 -7.18 11.39
CA GLU A 112 4.87 -8.04 12.56
C GLU A 112 4.60 -7.17 13.80
N GLY A 113 3.32 -7.02 14.11
CA GLY A 113 2.90 -6.92 15.50
C GLY A 113 3.04 -8.31 16.13
N ALA A 114 4.26 -8.72 16.46
CA ALA A 114 4.48 -9.64 17.56
C ALA A 114 4.64 -8.79 18.83
N PRO A 115 3.97 -9.12 19.95
CA PRO A 115 4.19 -8.44 21.20
C PRO A 115 5.65 -8.62 21.64
N ALA A 116 6.19 -7.59 22.27
CA ALA A 116 7.47 -7.60 22.95
C ALA A 116 7.67 -8.88 23.77
N GLU A 117 8.70 -9.67 23.46
CA GLU A 117 9.28 -10.58 24.44
C GLU A 117 10.65 -10.03 24.84
N SER A 118 10.67 -9.52 26.07
CA SER A 118 11.81 -9.03 26.80
C SER A 118 12.92 -10.08 26.80
N HIS A 119 14.05 -9.81 26.15
CA HIS A 119 15.30 -10.52 26.48
C HIS A 119 15.92 -9.83 27.69
N GLY A 120 15.35 -10.15 28.85
CA GLY A 120 15.94 -9.93 30.15
C GLY A 120 17.09 -10.90 30.37
N VAL A 121 18.23 -10.32 30.76
CA VAL A 121 19.24 -10.81 31.71
C VAL A 121 19.46 -12.33 31.82
N GLU A 122 20.66 -12.78 31.44
CA GLU A 122 21.52 -13.66 32.27
C GLU A 122 22.99 -13.27 32.09
#